data_AF-A0A375E3Q2-F1
#
_entry.id   AF-A0A375E3Q2-F1
#
_cell.length_a   1.000
_cell.length_b   1.000
_cell.length_c   1.000
_cell.angle_alpha   90.00
_cell.angle_beta   90.00
_cell.angle_gamma   90.00
#
_symmetry.space_group_name_H-M   'P 1'
#
loop_
_entity.id
_entity.type
_entity.pdbx_description
1 polymer ?
#
loop_
_entity_poly.entity_id
_entity_poly.type
_entity_poly.pdbx_seq_one_letter_code
_entity_poly.pdbx_strand_id
1 'polypeptide(L)'
;MIRCKSTARYRALAAACALGVSGGAAAQALPALGADLAQTSVSGLSSGAFMATQFHVAYSGTMVGAGVVAGGPFYCAGLFAPTPPATAAATQCMQPVGATGPDAQAALDAARTFARDGRIDPVQNLARQRVYVFSGTRDQTVLPRVAAQVGRFYTLGGVPASQLQYVADVAAGHAFITSQAGDAACAVSASPYINNCGLEQARQILQWIYGALKPAARPSGELLRFDQRAFDPGGKALLADSGYAYVPPECGADGGAAACRVHVAFHGCLQGAVAVGERFVRGAGYLESAEANRIVVLFPQVVASRHNPLGCWDFWGYTSDDPAQPDFFSREAPQMAAVMRMVRRLGAAPQ
;
A
#
# COMPACT_ATOMS: atom_id res chain seq x y z
N MET A 1 37.93 -20.21 -71.17
CA MET A 1 37.04 -20.15 -69.99
C MET A 1 37.81 -19.47 -68.87
N ILE A 2 37.71 -18.15 -68.75
CA ILE A 2 36.75 -17.38 -67.92
C ILE A 2 37.28 -17.09 -66.51
N ARG A 3 37.75 -15.84 -66.38
CA ARG A 3 37.59 -14.87 -65.27
C ARG A 3 38.39 -15.01 -63.97
N CYS A 4 39.35 -14.09 -63.88
CA CYS A 4 39.67 -13.23 -62.75
C CYS A 4 38.42 -12.76 -61.95
N LYS A 5 38.49 -12.79 -60.61
CA LYS A 5 37.79 -11.84 -59.73
C LYS A 5 38.61 -11.50 -58.48
N SER A 6 39.05 -10.24 -58.50
CA SER A 6 39.30 -9.31 -57.39
C SER A 6 38.64 -9.66 -56.05
N THR A 7 39.43 -9.67 -54.97
CA THR A 7 38.94 -9.44 -53.61
C THR A 7 39.36 -8.04 -53.15
N ALA A 8 38.36 -7.17 -53.04
CA ALA A 8 38.48 -5.81 -52.56
C ALA A 8 38.81 -5.79 -51.06
N ARG A 9 39.76 -4.91 -50.68
CA ARG A 9 40.06 -4.57 -49.28
C ARG A 9 38.95 -3.66 -48.75
N TYR A 10 38.03 -4.19 -47.94
CA TYR A 10 37.12 -3.38 -47.14
C TYR A 10 37.81 -2.99 -45.82
N ARG A 11 38.14 -1.70 -45.68
CA ARG A 11 38.44 -1.08 -44.38
C ARG A 11 37.11 -0.88 -43.65
N ALA A 12 36.80 -1.75 -42.70
CA ALA A 12 35.69 -1.53 -41.79
C ALA A 12 36.11 -0.49 -40.73
N LEU A 13 35.50 0.69 -40.79
CA LEU A 13 35.52 1.69 -39.73
C LEU A 13 34.78 1.11 -38.51
N ALA A 14 35.50 0.86 -37.42
CA ALA A 14 34.90 0.55 -36.14
C ALA A 14 34.25 1.83 -35.59
N ALA A 15 32.95 1.98 -35.77
CA ALA A 15 32.15 2.97 -35.05
C ALA A 15 32.03 2.49 -33.59
N ALA A 16 32.76 3.15 -32.69
CA ALA A 16 32.61 2.96 -31.27
C ALA A 16 31.22 3.48 -30.84
N CYS A 17 30.28 2.56 -30.68
CA CYS A 17 29.00 2.84 -30.06
C CYS A 17 29.25 3.03 -28.56
N ALA A 18 29.35 4.28 -28.12
CA ALA A 18 29.38 4.60 -26.71
C ALA A 18 28.01 4.23 -26.11
N LEU A 19 27.95 3.06 -25.49
CA LEU A 19 26.86 2.68 -24.60
C LEU A 19 26.88 3.64 -23.41
N GLY A 20 26.06 4.69 -23.49
CA GLY A 20 25.74 5.51 -22.34
C GLY A 20 25.06 4.62 -21.30
N VAL A 21 25.79 4.26 -20.26
CA VAL A 21 25.21 3.71 -19.03
C VAL A 21 24.37 4.84 -18.43
N SER A 22 23.06 4.76 -18.58
CA SER A 22 22.12 5.58 -17.84
C SER A 22 22.27 5.22 -16.36
N GLY A 23 23.13 5.99 -15.66
CA GLY A 23 23.24 5.93 -14.21
C GLY A 23 21.87 6.25 -13.62
N GLY A 24 21.21 5.24 -13.06
CA GLY A 24 19.98 5.45 -12.30
C GLY A 24 20.26 6.44 -11.18
N ALA A 25 19.49 7.52 -11.11
CA ALA A 25 19.63 8.52 -10.05
C ALA A 25 19.65 7.82 -8.68
N ALA A 26 20.67 8.11 -7.89
CA ALA A 26 20.80 7.57 -6.54
C ALA A 26 19.55 7.92 -5.73
N ALA A 27 19.04 6.97 -4.95
CA ALA A 27 17.88 7.22 -4.10
C ALA A 27 18.23 8.33 -3.10
N GLN A 28 17.41 9.39 -3.06
CA GLN A 28 17.66 10.54 -2.19
C GLN A 28 17.10 10.33 -0.78
N ALA A 29 17.41 11.23 0.15
CA ALA A 29 16.76 11.21 1.46
C ALA A 29 15.28 11.60 1.31
N LEU A 30 14.40 10.99 2.11
CA LEU A 30 13.01 11.45 2.21
C LEU A 30 13.01 12.85 2.84
N PRO A 31 12.39 13.87 2.21
CA PRO A 31 12.42 15.23 2.73
C PRO A 31 11.53 15.40 3.97
N ALA A 32 11.81 16.44 4.74
CA ALA A 32 10.88 16.99 5.71
C ALA A 32 10.05 18.07 5.03
N LEU A 33 8.73 17.92 5.05
CA LEU A 33 7.81 18.79 4.33
C LEU A 33 6.91 19.61 5.27
N GLY A 34 7.03 19.45 6.58
CA GLY A 34 6.12 20.05 7.56
C GLY A 34 4.66 19.62 7.41
N ALA A 35 4.41 18.46 6.79
CA ALA A 35 3.06 17.98 6.51
C ALA A 35 2.24 17.81 7.80
N ASP A 36 0.94 18.12 7.72
CA ASP A 36 0.00 17.97 8.83
C ASP A 36 -0.32 16.49 9.06
N LEU A 37 0.37 15.90 10.04
CA LEU A 37 0.20 14.49 10.39
C LEU A 37 -1.16 14.21 11.03
N ALA A 38 -1.86 15.21 11.59
CA ALA A 38 -3.22 15.03 12.10
C ALA A 38 -4.25 14.80 10.98
N GLN A 39 -3.82 14.90 9.71
CA GLN A 39 -4.61 14.59 8.52
C GLN A 39 -4.06 13.37 7.76
N THR A 40 -3.31 12.49 8.44
CA THR A 40 -2.75 11.29 7.79
C THR A 40 -3.84 10.26 7.50
N SER A 41 -3.78 9.62 6.34
CA SER A 41 -4.60 8.44 6.05
C SER A 41 -3.80 7.35 5.34
N VAL A 42 -4.41 6.19 5.18
CA VAL A 42 -3.75 5.02 4.61
C VAL A 42 -4.68 4.24 3.69
N SER A 43 -4.12 3.54 2.71
CA SER A 43 -4.86 2.54 1.95
C SER A 43 -3.95 1.43 1.44
N GLY A 44 -4.54 0.38 0.88
CA GLY A 44 -3.78 -0.62 0.15
C GLY A 44 -4.65 -1.66 -0.56
N LEU A 45 -3.98 -2.53 -1.32
CA LEU A 45 -4.55 -3.71 -1.95
C LEU A 45 -4.02 -4.99 -1.30
N SER A 46 -4.84 -6.03 -1.14
CA SER A 46 -4.36 -7.39 -0.78
C SER A 46 -3.60 -7.39 0.56
N SER A 47 -2.38 -7.93 0.63
CA SER A 47 -1.53 -7.80 1.82
C SER A 47 -1.30 -6.34 2.25
N GLY A 48 -1.23 -5.41 1.30
CA GLY A 48 -1.23 -3.98 1.57
C GLY A 48 -2.53 -3.47 2.20
N ALA A 49 -3.69 -4.07 1.90
CA ALA A 49 -4.96 -3.78 2.58
C ALA A 49 -5.01 -4.34 4.00
N PHE A 50 -4.44 -5.53 4.25
CA PHE A 50 -4.24 -6.04 5.62
C PHE A 50 -3.32 -5.11 6.41
N MET A 51 -2.19 -4.69 5.83
CA MET A 51 -1.28 -3.72 6.43
C MET A 51 -1.94 -2.36 6.64
N ALA A 52 -2.73 -1.87 5.69
CA ALA A 52 -3.48 -0.61 5.84
C ALA A 52 -4.42 -0.67 7.05
N THR A 53 -5.12 -1.80 7.24
CA THR A 53 -6.00 -2.02 8.39
C THR A 53 -5.20 -2.09 9.70
N GLN A 54 -4.08 -2.82 9.72
CA GLN A 54 -3.19 -2.89 10.89
C GLN A 54 -2.64 -1.51 11.26
N PHE A 55 -2.07 -0.81 10.29
CA PHE A 55 -1.46 0.50 10.47
C PHE A 55 -2.50 1.54 10.93
N HIS A 56 -3.70 1.52 10.33
CA HIS A 56 -4.80 2.41 10.70
C HIS A 56 -5.25 2.20 12.14
N VAL A 57 -5.46 0.95 12.55
CA VAL A 57 -5.90 0.62 13.92
C VAL A 57 -4.79 0.92 14.93
N ALA A 58 -3.56 0.49 14.63
CA ALA A 58 -2.39 0.66 15.50
C ALA A 58 -2.08 2.12 15.81
N TYR A 59 -2.25 3.00 14.82
CA TYR A 59 -1.94 4.43 14.89
C TYR A 59 -3.19 5.32 14.76
N SER A 60 -4.36 4.80 15.13
CA SER A 60 -5.66 5.45 14.92
C SER A 60 -5.75 6.85 15.55
N GLY A 61 -4.91 7.19 16.52
CA GLY A 61 -4.75 8.53 17.09
C GLY A 61 -4.26 9.58 16.09
N THR A 62 -3.42 9.20 15.13
CA THR A 62 -2.84 10.08 14.10
C THR A 62 -3.60 10.02 12.77
N MET A 63 -4.50 9.04 12.60
CA MET A 63 -5.20 8.80 11.34
C MET A 63 -6.57 9.48 11.28
N VAL A 64 -6.99 9.82 10.06
CA VAL A 64 -8.35 10.31 9.75
C VAL A 64 -9.17 9.33 8.91
N GLY A 65 -8.56 8.31 8.33
CA GLY A 65 -9.29 7.29 7.57
C GLY A 65 -8.42 6.22 6.93
N ALA A 66 -9.09 5.21 6.38
CA ALA A 66 -8.47 4.07 5.71
C ALA A 66 -9.22 3.63 4.44
N GLY A 67 -8.47 3.19 3.42
CA GLY A 67 -8.98 2.49 2.24
C GLY A 67 -8.52 1.03 2.19
N VAL A 68 -9.44 0.08 2.23
CA VAL A 68 -9.12 -1.35 2.30
C VAL A 68 -9.65 -2.06 1.07
N VAL A 69 -8.77 -2.35 0.10
CA VAL A 69 -9.13 -2.99 -1.17
C VAL A 69 -8.73 -4.46 -1.14
N ALA A 70 -9.71 -5.36 -1.22
CA ALA A 70 -9.49 -6.82 -1.24
C ALA A 70 -8.55 -7.33 -0.12
N GLY A 71 -8.76 -6.84 1.11
CA GLY A 71 -8.06 -7.29 2.31
C GLY A 71 -9.00 -7.92 3.33
N GLY A 72 -8.56 -8.00 4.58
CA GLY A 72 -9.34 -8.56 5.69
C GLY A 72 -9.19 -7.78 6.99
N PRO A 73 -9.94 -8.17 8.04
CA PRO A 73 -10.01 -7.40 9.27
C PRO A 73 -8.69 -7.41 10.03
N PHE A 74 -8.58 -6.49 10.98
CA PHE A 74 -7.43 -6.37 11.87
C PHE A 74 -7.07 -7.72 12.52
N TYR A 75 -5.77 -8.03 12.57
CA TYR A 75 -5.22 -9.23 13.21
C TYR A 75 -5.73 -10.57 12.66
N CYS A 76 -6.30 -10.61 11.44
CA CYS A 76 -6.92 -11.81 10.87
C CYS A 76 -6.11 -13.10 11.06
N ALA A 77 -4.83 -13.11 10.67
CA ALA A 77 -4.00 -14.31 10.73
C ALA A 77 -3.78 -14.84 12.16
N GLY A 78 -3.91 -13.97 13.18
CA GLY A 78 -3.76 -14.35 14.58
C GLY A 78 -5.04 -14.89 15.23
N LEU A 79 -6.18 -14.90 14.54
CA LEU A 79 -7.48 -15.29 15.12
C LEU A 79 -7.70 -16.81 15.21
N PHE A 80 -6.83 -17.63 14.61
CA PHE A 80 -7.16 -19.03 14.28
C PHE A 80 -6.41 -20.08 15.07
N ALA A 81 -6.05 -19.80 16.33
CA ALA A 81 -5.38 -20.80 17.18
C ALA A 81 -6.14 -22.15 17.18
N PRO A 82 -5.45 -23.29 17.02
CA PRO A 82 -3.99 -23.47 16.98
C PRO A 82 -3.34 -23.34 15.59
N THR A 83 -4.08 -22.92 14.55
CA THR A 83 -3.53 -22.70 13.20
C THR A 83 -2.42 -21.65 13.24
N PRO A 84 -1.21 -21.95 12.74
CA PRO A 84 -0.13 -20.97 12.67
C PRO A 84 -0.53 -19.76 11.81
N PRO A 85 -0.15 -18.52 12.18
CA PRO A 85 -0.53 -17.33 11.43
C PRO A 85 -0.16 -17.36 9.95
N ALA A 86 1.00 -17.90 9.58
CA ALA A 86 1.38 -18.06 8.17
C ALA A 86 0.39 -18.95 7.39
N THR A 87 -0.10 -20.02 8.00
CA THR A 87 -1.13 -20.90 7.40
C THR A 87 -2.48 -20.17 7.34
N ALA A 88 -2.84 -19.44 8.39
CA ALA A 88 -4.09 -18.69 8.42
C ALA A 88 -4.13 -17.56 7.39
N ALA A 89 -3.00 -16.88 7.21
CA ALA A 89 -2.80 -15.86 6.19
C ALA A 89 -3.00 -16.40 4.77
N ALA A 90 -2.59 -17.64 4.50
CA ALA A 90 -2.76 -18.28 3.19
C ALA A 90 -4.13 -18.97 3.00
N THR A 91 -4.94 -19.11 4.05
CA THR A 91 -6.19 -19.90 4.00
C THR A 91 -7.37 -19.15 4.61
N GLN A 92 -7.57 -19.17 5.93
CA GLN A 92 -8.76 -18.57 6.56
C GLN A 92 -8.91 -17.06 6.24
N CYS A 93 -7.80 -16.34 6.08
CA CYS A 93 -7.78 -14.92 5.72
C CYS A 93 -7.88 -14.64 4.21
N MET A 94 -7.94 -15.65 3.36
CA MET A 94 -7.95 -15.49 1.90
C MET A 94 -9.13 -16.25 1.29
N GLN A 95 -9.05 -17.58 1.33
CA GLN A 95 -10.01 -18.52 0.77
C GLN A 95 -10.56 -19.47 1.85
N PRO A 96 -11.24 -18.96 2.87
CA PRO A 96 -11.77 -19.80 3.94
C PRO A 96 -12.79 -20.83 3.40
N VAL A 97 -12.69 -22.07 3.89
CA VAL A 97 -13.53 -23.22 3.47
C VAL A 97 -14.70 -23.41 4.43
N GLY A 98 -15.88 -23.74 3.89
CA GLY A 98 -17.08 -23.97 4.69
C GLY A 98 -17.43 -22.75 5.54
N ALA A 99 -17.69 -22.96 6.84
CA ALA A 99 -18.02 -21.89 7.79
C ALA A 99 -16.80 -21.22 8.46
N THR A 100 -15.56 -21.56 8.06
CA THR A 100 -14.35 -20.93 8.62
C THR A 100 -14.15 -19.49 8.12
N GLY A 101 -13.11 -18.80 8.59
CA GLY A 101 -12.80 -17.43 8.15
C GLY A 101 -12.90 -16.43 9.29
N PRO A 102 -12.49 -15.18 9.05
CA PRO A 102 -12.34 -14.22 10.13
C PRO A 102 -13.70 -13.81 10.67
N ASP A 103 -13.71 -13.51 11.97
CA ASP A 103 -14.86 -12.93 12.64
C ASP A 103 -14.51 -11.53 13.13
N ALA A 104 -15.32 -10.56 12.73
CA ALA A 104 -15.11 -9.16 13.08
C ALA A 104 -15.21 -8.87 14.58
N GLN A 105 -16.01 -9.63 15.33
CA GLN A 105 -16.12 -9.46 16.78
C GLN A 105 -14.85 -9.96 17.47
N ALA A 106 -14.35 -11.14 17.09
CA ALA A 106 -13.05 -11.65 17.56
C ALA A 106 -11.90 -10.68 17.24
N ALA A 107 -11.87 -10.11 16.04
CA ALA A 107 -10.90 -9.09 15.65
C ALA A 107 -10.98 -7.84 16.54
N LEU A 108 -12.18 -7.37 16.88
CA LEU A 108 -12.38 -6.22 17.77
C LEU A 108 -11.97 -6.55 19.22
N ASP A 109 -12.23 -7.75 19.70
CA ASP A 109 -11.85 -8.17 21.06
C ASP A 109 -10.32 -8.33 21.19
N ALA A 110 -9.65 -8.79 20.13
CA ALA A 110 -8.19 -8.75 20.04
C ALA A 110 -7.68 -7.31 20.07
N ALA A 111 -8.24 -6.41 19.24
CA ALA A 111 -7.86 -4.99 19.24
C ALA A 111 -8.05 -4.34 20.63
N ARG A 112 -9.18 -4.60 21.30
CA ARG A 112 -9.42 -4.11 22.68
C ARG A 112 -8.34 -4.59 23.64
N THR A 113 -7.90 -5.84 23.51
CA THR A 113 -6.83 -6.39 24.35
C THR A 113 -5.50 -5.70 24.07
N PHE A 114 -5.10 -5.62 22.81
CA PHE A 114 -3.85 -4.94 22.43
C PHE A 114 -3.83 -3.45 22.78
N ALA A 115 -4.99 -2.78 22.75
CA ALA A 115 -5.12 -1.40 23.19
C ALA A 115 -4.94 -1.25 24.70
N ARG A 116 -5.54 -2.15 25.51
CA ARG A 116 -5.32 -2.19 26.97
C ARG A 116 -3.85 -2.43 27.31
N ASP A 117 -3.17 -3.26 26.52
CA ASP A 117 -1.76 -3.58 26.70
C ASP A 117 -0.83 -2.47 26.14
N GLY A 118 -1.38 -1.38 25.60
CA GLY A 118 -0.60 -0.26 25.04
C GLY A 118 0.13 -0.58 23.72
N ARG A 119 -0.15 -1.73 23.10
CA ARG A 119 0.47 -2.18 21.85
C ARG A 119 -0.07 -1.42 20.62
N ILE A 120 -1.31 -0.95 20.70
CA ILE A 120 -1.98 -0.12 19.70
C ILE A 120 -2.70 1.07 20.36
N ASP A 121 -3.12 2.05 19.57
CA ASP A 121 -3.95 3.15 20.04
C ASP A 121 -5.34 2.70 20.54
N PRO A 122 -6.02 3.49 21.41
CA PRO A 122 -7.35 3.14 21.92
C PRO A 122 -8.38 2.90 20.82
N VAL A 123 -9.11 1.79 20.89
CA VAL A 123 -10.13 1.42 19.87
C VAL A 123 -11.26 2.45 19.73
N GLN A 124 -11.48 3.30 20.74
CA GLN A 124 -12.44 4.40 20.70
C GLN A 124 -12.10 5.42 19.60
N ASN A 125 -10.83 5.47 19.18
CA ASN A 125 -10.40 6.31 18.08
C ASN A 125 -11.03 5.90 16.74
N LEU A 126 -11.54 4.67 16.61
CA LEU A 126 -12.17 4.19 15.39
C LEU A 126 -13.47 4.94 15.10
N ALA A 127 -14.24 5.34 16.11
CA ALA A 127 -15.56 5.94 15.94
C ALA A 127 -15.59 7.27 15.15
N ARG A 128 -14.45 7.94 14.98
CA ARG A 128 -14.33 9.18 14.18
C ARG A 128 -13.77 8.97 12.76
N GLN A 129 -13.40 7.73 12.42
CA GLN A 129 -12.63 7.43 11.22
C GLN A 129 -13.54 7.31 9.99
N ARG A 130 -13.03 7.70 8.83
CA ARG A 130 -13.72 7.49 7.54
C ARG A 130 -13.08 6.31 6.82
N VAL A 131 -13.87 5.28 6.55
CA VAL A 131 -13.37 4.00 6.04
C VAL A 131 -14.02 3.66 4.71
N TYR A 132 -13.20 3.43 3.70
CA TYR A 132 -13.60 2.87 2.42
C TYR A 132 -13.18 1.40 2.38
N VAL A 133 -14.09 0.50 2.05
CA VAL A 133 -13.83 -0.93 1.86
C VAL A 133 -14.26 -1.31 0.45
N PHE A 134 -13.46 -2.11 -0.23
CA PHE A 134 -13.79 -2.64 -1.54
C PHE A 134 -13.53 -4.14 -1.63
N SER A 135 -14.43 -4.86 -2.27
CA SER A 135 -14.21 -6.22 -2.74
C SER A 135 -14.87 -6.45 -4.10
N GLY A 136 -14.13 -7.05 -5.03
CA GLY A 136 -14.69 -7.45 -6.32
C GLY A 136 -15.51 -8.73 -6.20
N THR A 137 -16.68 -8.80 -6.83
CA THR A 137 -17.55 -10.01 -6.78
C THR A 137 -16.93 -11.23 -7.48
N ARG A 138 -15.87 -11.03 -8.27
CA ARG A 138 -15.10 -12.10 -8.92
C ARG A 138 -13.72 -12.30 -8.29
N ASP A 139 -13.45 -11.69 -7.14
CA ASP A 139 -12.23 -11.94 -6.40
C ASP A 139 -12.25 -13.36 -5.83
N GLN A 140 -11.34 -14.19 -6.32
CA GLN A 140 -11.13 -15.55 -5.83
C GLN A 140 -9.89 -15.68 -4.97
N THR A 141 -9.12 -14.61 -4.76
CA THR A 141 -7.88 -14.60 -3.97
C THR A 141 -8.17 -14.23 -2.52
N VAL A 142 -8.82 -13.08 -2.31
CA VAL A 142 -9.39 -12.71 -1.02
C VAL A 142 -10.89 -12.65 -1.19
N LEU A 143 -11.57 -13.71 -0.76
CA LEU A 143 -12.99 -13.85 -1.03
C LEU A 143 -13.78 -12.66 -0.45
N PRO A 144 -14.85 -12.18 -1.12
CA PRO A 144 -15.66 -11.04 -0.64
C PRO A 144 -16.14 -11.18 0.80
N ARG A 145 -16.38 -12.40 1.27
CA ARG A 145 -16.79 -12.67 2.66
C ARG A 145 -15.72 -12.32 3.70
N VAL A 146 -14.44 -12.33 3.32
CA VAL A 146 -13.33 -11.86 4.17
C VAL A 146 -13.34 -10.34 4.25
N ALA A 147 -13.40 -9.66 3.10
CA ALA A 147 -13.46 -8.20 3.03
C ALA A 147 -14.70 -7.62 3.74
N ALA A 148 -15.83 -8.32 3.70
CA ALA A 148 -17.04 -7.95 4.44
C ALA A 148 -16.80 -7.84 5.96
N GLN A 149 -15.86 -8.62 6.51
CA GLN A 149 -15.51 -8.54 7.93
C GLN A 149 -14.75 -7.25 8.28
N VAL A 150 -14.10 -6.61 7.31
CA VAL A 150 -13.48 -5.29 7.52
C VAL A 150 -14.57 -4.26 7.84
N GLY A 151 -15.61 -4.18 7.00
CA GLY A 151 -16.73 -3.27 7.23
C GLY A 151 -17.40 -3.55 8.58
N ARG A 152 -17.66 -4.82 8.89
CA ARG A 152 -18.25 -5.22 10.18
C ARG A 152 -17.35 -4.86 11.37
N PHE A 153 -16.04 -5.04 11.26
CA PHE A 153 -15.07 -4.68 12.30
C PHE A 153 -15.15 -3.18 12.63
N TYR A 154 -15.15 -2.32 11.63
CA TYR A 154 -15.26 -0.87 11.84
C TYR A 154 -16.62 -0.45 12.39
N THR A 155 -17.72 -1.05 11.92
CA THR A 155 -19.05 -0.83 12.50
C THR A 155 -19.09 -1.21 13.99
N LEU A 156 -18.55 -2.37 14.36
CA LEU A 156 -18.48 -2.80 15.77
C LEU A 156 -17.54 -1.90 16.59
N GLY A 157 -16.51 -1.34 15.96
CA GLY A 157 -15.61 -0.33 16.52
C GLY A 157 -16.25 1.07 16.69
N GLY A 158 -17.52 1.23 16.29
CA GLY A 158 -18.29 2.46 16.47
C GLY A 158 -18.24 3.43 15.29
N VAL A 159 -17.68 3.04 14.13
CA VAL A 159 -17.77 3.85 12.91
C VAL A 159 -19.24 3.92 12.47
N PRO A 160 -19.85 5.12 12.39
CA PRO A 160 -21.23 5.25 11.93
C PRO A 160 -21.33 4.92 10.43
N ALA A 161 -22.50 4.47 9.99
CA ALA A 161 -22.75 4.15 8.58
C ALA A 161 -22.44 5.31 7.61
N SER A 162 -22.58 6.56 8.07
CA SER A 162 -22.23 7.76 7.29
C SER A 162 -20.72 7.95 7.07
N GLN A 163 -19.88 7.20 7.77
CA GLN A 163 -18.41 7.23 7.68
C GLN A 163 -17.82 5.91 7.16
N LEU A 164 -18.64 4.89 6.89
CA LEU A 164 -18.23 3.63 6.28
C LEU A 164 -18.85 3.47 4.88
N GLN A 165 -18.02 3.41 3.84
CA GLN A 165 -18.44 3.03 2.49
C GLN A 165 -17.92 1.64 2.18
N TYR A 166 -18.83 0.71 1.84
CA TYR A 166 -18.45 -0.61 1.35
C TYR A 166 -18.94 -0.80 -0.08
N VAL A 167 -18.00 -0.95 -1.01
CA VAL A 167 -18.24 -1.20 -2.43
C VAL A 167 -18.01 -2.69 -2.70
N ALA A 168 -19.08 -3.41 -3.00
CA ALA A 168 -19.07 -4.88 -3.09
C ALA A 168 -19.87 -5.43 -4.29
N ASP A 169 -20.21 -4.57 -5.24
CA ASP A 169 -21.10 -4.85 -6.37
C ASP A 169 -20.36 -4.83 -7.73
N VAL A 170 -19.07 -4.53 -7.73
CA VAL A 170 -18.24 -4.47 -8.95
C VAL A 170 -17.75 -5.87 -9.31
N ALA A 171 -17.92 -6.28 -10.58
CA ALA A 171 -17.46 -7.58 -11.11
C ALA A 171 -15.94 -7.68 -11.32
N ALA A 172 -15.17 -7.12 -10.39
CA ALA A 172 -13.72 -7.12 -10.40
C ALA A 172 -13.13 -8.43 -9.87
N GLY A 173 -11.97 -8.82 -10.41
CA GLY A 173 -11.09 -9.82 -9.81
C GLY A 173 -10.25 -9.23 -8.66
N HIS A 174 -9.20 -9.93 -8.27
CA HIS A 174 -8.24 -9.47 -7.26
C HIS A 174 -7.27 -8.44 -7.84
N ALA A 175 -7.64 -7.16 -7.80
CA ALA A 175 -6.85 -6.08 -8.36
C ALA A 175 -7.20 -4.73 -7.72
N PHE A 176 -6.28 -3.77 -7.84
CA PHE A 176 -6.59 -2.37 -7.65
C PHE A 176 -7.31 -1.84 -8.90
N ILE A 177 -8.35 -1.04 -8.71
CA ILE A 177 -9.27 -0.69 -9.80
C ILE A 177 -9.01 0.71 -10.35
N THR A 178 -8.98 0.80 -11.68
CA THR A 178 -8.80 2.04 -12.44
C THR A 178 -9.89 2.21 -13.50
N SER A 179 -9.84 3.34 -14.19
CA SER A 179 -10.59 3.65 -15.41
C SER A 179 -9.69 3.72 -16.66
N GLN A 180 -8.42 3.32 -16.54
CA GLN A 180 -7.42 3.60 -17.57
C GLN A 180 -7.48 2.60 -18.73
N ALA A 181 -7.48 3.14 -19.95
CA ALA A 181 -7.36 2.31 -21.15
C ALA A 181 -5.99 1.63 -21.18
N GLY A 182 -5.96 0.33 -21.50
CA GLY A 182 -4.73 -0.48 -21.52
C GLY A 182 -4.49 -1.30 -20.24
N ASP A 183 -5.23 -1.03 -19.17
CA ASP A 183 -5.20 -1.88 -17.97
C ASP A 183 -5.95 -3.19 -18.20
N ALA A 184 -5.64 -4.21 -17.38
CA ALA A 184 -6.22 -5.53 -17.52
C ALA A 184 -7.76 -5.49 -17.36
N ALA A 185 -8.45 -6.44 -17.97
CA ALA A 185 -9.91 -6.51 -17.91
C ALA A 185 -10.39 -6.68 -16.45
N CYS A 186 -11.48 -5.99 -16.09
CA CYS A 186 -12.00 -5.90 -14.72
C CYS A 186 -11.99 -7.22 -13.93
N ALA A 187 -12.48 -8.31 -14.53
CA ALA A 187 -12.65 -9.61 -13.88
C ALA A 187 -11.36 -10.42 -13.68
N VAL A 188 -10.22 -9.99 -14.23
CA VAL A 188 -8.97 -10.76 -14.22
C VAL A 188 -8.26 -10.64 -12.86
N SER A 189 -7.58 -11.70 -12.43
CA SER A 189 -6.71 -11.68 -11.24
C SER A 189 -5.29 -12.07 -11.67
N ALA A 190 -4.55 -11.13 -12.25
CA ALA A 190 -3.21 -11.37 -12.78
C ALA A 190 -2.35 -10.11 -12.70
N SER A 191 -1.02 -10.28 -12.73
CA SER A 191 -0.06 -9.18 -12.79
C SER A 191 -0.40 -8.17 -13.90
N PRO A 192 -0.31 -6.85 -13.65
CA PRO A 192 0.23 -6.20 -12.44
C PRO A 192 -0.81 -6.01 -11.31
N TYR A 193 -1.94 -6.72 -11.36
CA TYR A 193 -3.08 -6.62 -10.43
C TYR A 193 -3.66 -5.20 -10.38
N ILE A 194 -3.75 -4.59 -11.56
CA ILE A 194 -4.37 -3.29 -11.79
C ILE A 194 -5.27 -3.41 -13.01
N ASN A 195 -6.58 -3.21 -12.79
CA ASN A 195 -7.59 -3.52 -13.76
C ASN A 195 -8.46 -2.31 -14.08
N ASN A 196 -8.86 -2.19 -15.34
CA ASN A 196 -9.89 -1.25 -15.74
C ASN A 196 -11.28 -1.81 -15.43
N CYS A 197 -11.99 -1.20 -14.49
CA CYS A 197 -13.43 -1.41 -14.28
C CYS A 197 -14.25 -0.13 -14.49
N GLY A 198 -13.66 0.92 -15.08
CA GLY A 198 -14.30 2.22 -15.26
C GLY A 198 -14.43 3.02 -13.95
N LEU A 199 -13.63 2.72 -12.93
CA LEU A 199 -13.70 3.37 -11.61
C LEU A 199 -12.33 3.91 -11.20
N GLU A 200 -12.29 5.18 -10.79
CA GLU A 200 -11.07 5.81 -10.24
C GLU A 200 -10.96 5.50 -8.73
N GLN A 201 -10.56 4.28 -8.38
CA GLN A 201 -10.62 3.80 -6.99
C GLN A 201 -9.75 4.61 -6.03
N ALA A 202 -8.55 5.01 -6.43
CA ALA A 202 -7.70 5.91 -5.63
C ALA A 202 -8.41 7.24 -5.32
N ARG A 203 -9.06 7.85 -6.32
CA ARG A 203 -9.85 9.07 -6.12
C ARG A 203 -11.03 8.83 -5.18
N GLN A 204 -11.75 7.71 -5.33
CA GLN A 204 -12.88 7.38 -4.46
C GLN A 204 -12.44 7.19 -2.99
N ILE A 205 -11.33 6.50 -2.76
CA ILE A 205 -10.74 6.32 -1.42
C ILE A 205 -10.42 7.71 -0.82
N LEU A 206 -9.65 8.53 -1.54
CA LEU A 206 -9.24 9.84 -1.05
C LEU A 206 -10.45 10.76 -0.81
N GLN A 207 -11.43 10.76 -1.72
CA GLN A 207 -12.64 11.57 -1.59
C GLN A 207 -13.52 11.10 -0.43
N TRP A 208 -13.61 9.78 -0.20
CA TRP A 208 -14.34 9.25 0.94
C TRP A 208 -13.72 9.71 2.25
N ILE A 209 -12.39 9.65 2.37
CA ILE A 209 -11.66 10.01 3.58
C ILE A 209 -11.66 11.51 3.82
N TYR A 210 -11.40 12.31 2.79
CA TYR A 210 -11.13 13.74 2.92
C TYR A 210 -12.33 14.64 2.59
N GLY A 211 -13.42 14.08 2.09
CA GLY A 211 -14.55 14.84 1.57
C GLY A 211 -14.32 15.32 0.14
N ALA A 212 -14.98 16.42 -0.25
CA ALA A 212 -14.91 16.94 -1.61
C ALA A 212 -13.46 17.23 -2.04
N LEU A 213 -13.04 16.65 -3.17
CA LEU A 213 -11.74 16.88 -3.80
C LEU A 213 -11.90 17.70 -5.08
N LYS A 214 -10.92 18.57 -5.37
CA LYS A 214 -10.77 19.16 -6.70
C LYS A 214 -10.64 18.04 -7.75
N PRO A 215 -11.03 18.28 -9.02
CA PRO A 215 -10.82 17.32 -10.10
C PRO A 215 -9.37 16.85 -10.15
N ALA A 216 -9.16 15.59 -10.54
CA ALA A 216 -7.82 15.06 -10.75
C ALA A 216 -7.11 15.85 -11.86
N ALA A 217 -5.79 16.03 -11.72
CA ALA A 217 -4.98 16.83 -12.63
C ALA A 217 -3.78 16.02 -13.13
N ARG A 218 -3.17 16.47 -14.23
CA ARG A 218 -1.96 15.83 -14.77
C ARG A 218 -0.82 16.01 -13.75
N PRO A 219 -0.15 14.93 -13.30
CA PRO A 219 0.95 15.03 -12.35
C PRO A 219 2.10 15.89 -12.91
N SER A 220 2.44 16.97 -12.22
CA SER A 220 3.60 17.83 -12.50
C SER A 220 4.52 18.00 -11.29
N GLY A 221 4.11 17.49 -10.13
CA GLY A 221 4.93 17.40 -8.92
C GLY A 221 6.06 16.38 -9.01
N GLU A 222 6.82 16.31 -7.92
CA GLU A 222 8.01 15.47 -7.85
C GLU A 222 7.64 14.04 -7.43
N LEU A 223 7.97 13.04 -8.26
CA LEU A 223 7.96 11.65 -7.83
C LEU A 223 9.35 11.27 -7.33
N LEU A 224 9.51 11.33 -6.02
CA LEU A 224 10.73 10.99 -5.31
C LEU A 224 10.94 9.49 -5.29
N ARG A 225 12.16 9.06 -5.59
CA ARG A 225 12.69 7.74 -5.21
C ARG A 225 13.64 7.94 -4.04
N PHE A 226 13.24 7.50 -2.83
CA PHE A 226 13.98 7.75 -1.60
C PHE A 226 14.56 6.48 -0.98
N ASP A 227 15.67 6.61 -0.25
CA ASP A 227 16.33 5.49 0.44
C ASP A 227 15.55 5.08 1.69
N GLN A 228 15.01 3.84 1.69
CA GLN A 228 14.25 3.33 2.83
C GLN A 228 15.14 2.72 3.92
N ARG A 229 16.42 2.45 3.65
CA ARG A 229 17.34 1.82 4.62
C ARG A 229 17.52 2.70 5.85
N ALA A 230 17.43 4.02 5.68
CA ALA A 230 17.41 4.99 6.78
C ALA A 230 16.24 4.75 7.76
N PHE A 231 15.17 4.10 7.32
CA PHE A 231 13.99 3.78 8.12
C PHE A 231 13.95 2.33 8.58
N ASP A 232 14.89 1.47 8.17
CA ASP A 232 15.05 0.08 8.61
C ASP A 232 16.54 -0.25 8.84
N PRO A 233 17.22 0.42 9.78
CA PRO A 233 18.67 0.31 9.96
C PRO A 233 19.15 -1.10 10.33
N GLY A 234 18.25 -1.97 10.80
CA GLY A 234 18.53 -3.37 11.11
C GLY A 234 18.05 -4.36 10.05
N GLY A 235 17.41 -3.90 8.97
CA GLY A 235 16.87 -4.76 7.91
C GLY A 235 15.72 -5.69 8.36
N LYS A 236 15.15 -5.47 9.55
CA LYS A 236 14.13 -6.36 10.15
C LYS A 236 12.80 -6.25 9.43
N ALA A 237 12.46 -5.05 8.95
CA ALA A 237 11.21 -4.82 8.24
C ALA A 237 11.22 -5.40 6.82
N LEU A 238 12.40 -5.81 6.31
CA LEU A 238 12.58 -6.35 4.96
C LEU A 238 12.02 -5.37 3.91
N LEU A 239 12.32 -4.09 4.12
CA LEU A 239 12.02 -3.05 3.14
C LEU A 239 12.92 -3.20 1.91
N ALA A 240 12.43 -2.79 0.75
CA ALA A 240 13.30 -2.57 -0.40
C ALA A 240 14.28 -1.42 -0.11
N ASP A 241 15.40 -1.38 -0.83
CA ASP A 241 16.36 -0.27 -0.70
C ASP A 241 15.72 1.10 -0.97
N SER A 242 14.70 1.15 -1.83
CA SER A 242 14.04 2.41 -2.19
C SER A 242 12.52 2.31 -2.11
N GLY A 243 11.92 3.43 -1.72
CA GLY A 243 10.49 3.69 -1.72
C GLY A 243 10.19 4.91 -2.57
N TYR A 244 8.90 5.23 -2.70
CA TYR A 244 8.48 6.37 -3.51
C TYR A 244 7.62 7.34 -2.72
N ALA A 245 7.72 8.63 -3.01
CA ALA A 245 6.81 9.64 -2.49
C ALA A 245 6.45 10.63 -3.61
N TYR A 246 5.16 10.84 -3.82
CA TYR A 246 4.70 11.90 -4.70
C TYR A 246 4.46 13.18 -3.90
N VAL A 247 5.15 14.25 -4.26
CA VAL A 247 5.03 15.57 -3.64
C VAL A 247 4.41 16.52 -4.68
N PRO A 248 3.14 16.90 -4.54
CA PRO A 248 2.52 17.91 -5.41
C PRO A 248 3.30 19.23 -5.35
N PRO A 249 3.27 20.06 -6.40
CA PRO A 249 4.02 21.33 -6.43
C PRO A 249 3.72 22.24 -5.22
N GLU A 250 2.45 22.28 -4.79
CA GLU A 250 2.01 23.06 -3.62
C GLU A 250 2.60 22.55 -2.28
N CYS A 251 3.15 21.34 -2.24
CA CYS A 251 3.71 20.71 -1.04
C CYS A 251 5.26 20.68 -1.04
N GLY A 252 5.90 21.23 -2.08
CA GLY A 252 7.36 21.33 -2.17
C GLY A 252 7.94 22.41 -1.25
N ALA A 253 9.27 22.52 -1.22
CA ALA A 253 10.01 23.48 -0.39
C ALA A 253 9.55 24.94 -0.60
N ASP A 254 9.17 25.29 -1.84
CA ASP A 254 8.71 26.64 -2.22
C ASP A 254 7.21 26.87 -1.98
N GLY A 255 6.44 25.82 -1.66
CA GLY A 255 4.96 25.81 -1.65
C GLY A 255 4.29 26.19 -0.32
N GLY A 256 5.06 26.38 0.75
CA GLY A 256 4.53 26.65 2.09
C GLY A 256 4.04 25.38 2.79
N ALA A 257 4.94 24.74 3.52
CA ALA A 257 4.83 23.44 4.20
C ALA A 257 3.60 23.19 5.11
N ALA A 258 2.85 24.22 5.53
CA ALA A 258 1.94 24.11 6.67
C ALA A 258 0.49 23.61 6.38
N ALA A 259 0.21 22.94 5.25
CA ALA A 259 -1.16 22.50 4.93
C ALA A 259 -1.31 21.18 4.16
N CYS A 260 -0.20 20.49 3.82
CA CYS A 260 -0.28 19.24 3.07
C CYS A 260 -0.53 18.04 3.97
N ARG A 261 -1.35 17.12 3.48
CA ARG A 261 -1.72 15.87 4.16
C ARG A 261 -0.82 14.75 3.67
N VAL A 262 -0.75 13.65 4.42
CA VAL A 262 -0.04 12.44 3.99
C VAL A 262 -1.04 11.30 3.76
N HIS A 263 -0.99 10.67 2.60
CA HIS A 263 -1.65 9.40 2.34
C HIS A 263 -0.61 8.31 2.11
N VAL A 264 -0.67 7.22 2.87
CA VAL A 264 0.20 6.06 2.67
C VAL A 264 -0.54 5.04 1.81
N ALA A 265 0.02 4.64 0.67
CA ALA A 265 -0.57 3.66 -0.24
C ALA A 265 0.30 2.40 -0.30
N PHE A 266 -0.19 1.31 0.27
CA PHE A 266 0.48 0.02 0.31
C PHE A 266 0.13 -0.84 -0.91
N HIS A 267 1.15 -1.25 -1.67
CA HIS A 267 1.00 -2.21 -2.75
C HIS A 267 0.60 -3.60 -2.22
N GLY A 268 0.00 -4.45 -3.06
CA GLY A 268 -0.27 -5.85 -2.74
C GLY A 268 0.95 -6.77 -2.93
N CYS A 269 0.77 -8.06 -2.68
CA CYS A 269 1.76 -9.07 -3.04
C CYS A 269 2.07 -8.98 -4.56
N LEU A 270 3.32 -9.23 -4.95
CA LEU A 270 3.77 -9.16 -6.35
C LEU A 270 3.58 -7.79 -7.03
N GLN A 271 3.31 -6.71 -6.27
CA GLN A 271 3.15 -5.35 -6.79
C GLN A 271 4.20 -4.36 -6.30
N GLY A 272 5.19 -4.82 -5.54
CA GLY A 272 6.34 -4.00 -5.20
C GLY A 272 7.14 -3.61 -6.46
N ALA A 273 7.92 -2.54 -6.37
CA ALA A 273 8.65 -2.00 -7.52
C ALA A 273 9.67 -2.98 -8.13
N VAL A 274 10.17 -3.94 -7.33
CA VAL A 274 11.01 -5.03 -7.83
C VAL A 274 10.24 -5.95 -8.79
N ALA A 275 8.93 -6.15 -8.58
CA ALA A 275 8.11 -7.06 -9.35
C ALA A 275 7.47 -6.39 -10.59
N VAL A 276 7.02 -5.13 -10.47
CA VAL A 276 6.23 -4.45 -11.52
C VAL A 276 6.73 -3.06 -11.86
N GLY A 277 7.93 -2.68 -11.40
CA GLY A 277 8.43 -1.32 -11.52
C GLY A 277 7.49 -0.30 -10.86
N GLU A 278 7.39 0.89 -11.43
CA GLU A 278 6.54 1.96 -10.89
C GLU A 278 5.04 1.79 -11.25
N ARG A 279 4.61 0.58 -11.69
CA ARG A 279 3.25 0.39 -12.21
C ARG A 279 2.16 0.65 -11.17
N PHE A 280 2.34 0.23 -9.92
CA PHE A 280 1.42 0.58 -8.82
C PHE A 280 1.53 2.07 -8.46
N VAL A 281 2.76 2.57 -8.33
CA VAL A 281 3.04 3.96 -7.95
C VAL A 281 2.38 4.94 -8.91
N ARG A 282 2.60 4.79 -10.23
CA ARG A 282 2.11 5.74 -11.24
C ARG A 282 0.71 5.45 -11.75
N GLY A 283 0.31 4.19 -11.79
CA GLY A 283 -0.91 3.81 -12.52
C GLY A 283 -2.05 3.32 -11.63
N ALA A 284 -2.00 3.54 -10.31
CA ALA A 284 -3.14 3.34 -9.43
C ALA A 284 -4.06 4.59 -9.35
N GLY A 285 -3.67 5.74 -9.92
CA GLY A 285 -4.49 6.96 -9.95
C GLY A 285 -4.31 7.90 -8.75
N TYR A 286 -3.37 7.59 -7.85
CA TYR A 286 -3.11 8.41 -6.67
C TYR A 286 -2.42 9.74 -7.00
N LEU A 287 -1.48 9.75 -7.94
CA LEU A 287 -0.71 10.96 -8.30
C LEU A 287 -1.64 12.04 -8.87
N GLU A 288 -2.54 11.65 -9.77
CA GLU A 288 -3.49 12.52 -10.44
C GLU A 288 -4.46 13.15 -9.44
N SER A 289 -4.90 12.35 -8.46
CA SER A 289 -5.78 12.82 -7.39
C SER A 289 -5.04 13.71 -6.40
N ALA A 290 -3.80 13.39 -6.07
CA ALA A 290 -2.97 14.14 -5.14
C ALA A 290 -2.56 15.52 -5.68
N GLU A 291 -2.30 15.61 -6.98
CA GLU A 291 -1.76 16.79 -7.65
C GLU A 291 -2.49 18.09 -7.31
N ALA A 292 -3.82 18.08 -7.34
CA ALA A 292 -4.63 19.27 -7.10
C ALA A 292 -5.12 19.43 -5.65
N ASN A 293 -4.80 18.47 -4.77
CA ASN A 293 -5.50 18.30 -3.50
C ASN A 293 -4.61 18.37 -2.25
N ARG A 294 -3.34 18.80 -2.38
CA ARG A 294 -2.40 18.94 -1.25
C ARG A 294 -2.21 17.65 -0.45
N ILE A 295 -2.09 16.54 -1.16
CA ILE A 295 -1.89 15.21 -0.57
C ILE A 295 -0.52 14.72 -1.03
N VAL A 296 0.42 14.59 -0.11
CA VAL A 296 1.65 13.85 -0.34
C VAL A 296 1.30 12.37 -0.29
N VAL A 297 1.69 11.60 -1.30
CA VAL A 297 1.41 10.15 -1.33
C VAL A 297 2.70 9.38 -1.10
N LEU A 298 2.77 8.65 0.00
CA LEU A 298 3.89 7.78 0.32
C LEU A 298 3.60 6.36 -0.17
N PHE A 299 4.53 5.75 -0.90
CA PHE A 299 4.46 4.37 -1.40
C PHE A 299 5.66 3.58 -0.87
N PRO A 300 5.60 3.12 0.39
CA PRO A 300 6.62 2.26 0.94
C PRO A 300 6.73 0.96 0.12
N GLN A 301 7.90 0.34 0.11
CA GLN A 301 8.17 -0.89 -0.66
C GLN A 301 8.79 -1.97 0.23
N VAL A 302 8.34 -3.21 0.08
CA VAL A 302 8.92 -4.39 0.73
C VAL A 302 9.56 -5.31 -0.31
N VAL A 303 10.48 -6.17 0.14
CA VAL A 303 11.12 -7.18 -0.73
C VAL A 303 10.66 -8.59 -0.40
N ALA A 304 10.73 -9.47 -1.40
CA ALA A 304 10.54 -10.89 -1.20
C ALA A 304 11.65 -11.48 -0.32
N SER A 305 11.29 -12.48 0.47
CA SER A 305 12.21 -13.26 1.30
C SER A 305 11.83 -14.74 1.29
N ARG A 306 12.64 -15.60 1.91
CA ARG A 306 12.31 -17.04 2.01
C ARG A 306 10.96 -17.31 2.66
N HIS A 307 10.58 -16.50 3.66
CA HIS A 307 9.32 -16.63 4.40
C HIS A 307 8.17 -15.80 3.80
N ASN A 308 8.48 -14.96 2.80
CA ASN A 308 7.55 -14.13 2.07
C ASN A 308 7.98 -14.02 0.58
N PRO A 309 7.87 -15.11 -0.20
CA PRO A 309 8.40 -15.15 -1.56
C PRO A 309 7.66 -14.22 -2.54
N LEU A 310 6.47 -13.76 -2.17
CA LEU A 310 5.63 -12.90 -3.01
C LEU A 310 5.82 -11.40 -2.71
N GLY A 311 6.69 -11.03 -1.76
CA GLY A 311 6.90 -9.62 -1.38
C GLY A 311 5.63 -8.95 -0.86
N CYS A 312 4.84 -9.67 -0.07
CA CYS A 312 3.66 -9.14 0.61
C CYS A 312 4.03 -8.25 1.80
N TRP A 313 3.12 -7.41 2.27
CA TRP A 313 3.25 -6.79 3.60
C TRP A 313 3.00 -7.80 4.71
N ASP A 314 3.59 -7.57 5.89
CA ASP A 314 3.50 -8.47 7.03
C ASP A 314 2.15 -8.36 7.73
N PHE A 315 1.31 -9.36 7.50
CA PHE A 315 0.06 -9.57 8.23
C PHE A 315 0.01 -10.94 8.91
N TRP A 316 1.16 -11.60 9.09
CA TRP A 316 1.26 -12.93 9.70
C TRP A 316 2.49 -13.17 10.57
N GLY A 317 3.31 -12.14 10.81
CA GLY A 317 4.43 -12.16 11.75
C GLY A 317 5.76 -12.63 11.18
N TYR A 318 5.97 -12.56 9.87
CA TYR A 318 7.26 -13.01 9.31
C TYR A 318 8.42 -12.06 9.61
N THR A 319 8.13 -10.84 10.04
CA THR A 319 9.14 -9.87 10.52
C THR A 319 9.25 -9.86 12.06
N SER A 320 8.41 -10.61 12.78
CA SER A 320 8.43 -10.63 14.25
C SER A 320 9.70 -11.26 14.80
N ASP A 321 10.21 -10.71 15.90
CA ASP A 321 11.41 -11.23 16.58
C ASP A 321 11.17 -12.63 17.18
N ASP A 322 9.97 -12.88 17.71
CA ASP A 322 9.53 -14.20 18.19
C ASP A 322 8.41 -14.74 17.29
N PRO A 323 8.68 -15.73 16.42
CA PRO A 323 7.66 -16.37 15.58
C PRO A 323 6.56 -17.10 16.36
N ALA A 324 6.80 -17.45 17.63
CA ALA A 324 5.79 -18.06 18.49
C ALA A 324 4.85 -17.01 19.11
N GLN A 325 5.29 -15.75 19.20
CA GLN A 325 4.50 -14.61 19.68
C GLN A 325 4.57 -13.43 18.71
N PRO A 326 3.99 -13.60 17.50
CA PRO A 326 4.15 -12.61 16.46
C PRO A 326 3.42 -11.31 16.78
N ASP A 327 4.04 -10.19 16.44
CA ASP A 327 3.68 -8.83 16.85
C ASP A 327 3.22 -7.91 15.71
N PHE A 328 3.00 -8.47 14.51
CA PHE A 328 2.63 -7.79 13.26
C PHE A 328 1.38 -6.88 13.32
N PHE A 329 0.68 -6.83 14.46
CA PHE A 329 -0.48 -5.99 14.72
C PHE A 329 -0.15 -4.72 15.54
N SER A 330 1.04 -4.64 16.13
CA SER A 330 1.41 -3.61 17.11
C SER A 330 2.20 -2.44 16.52
N ARG A 331 2.17 -1.26 17.15
CA ARG A 331 2.94 -0.08 16.69
C ARG A 331 4.44 -0.39 16.51
N GLU A 332 4.98 -1.30 17.31
CA GLU A 332 6.40 -1.66 17.30
C GLU A 332 6.78 -2.68 16.23
N ALA A 333 5.80 -3.29 15.54
CA ALA A 333 6.11 -4.27 14.50
C ALA A 333 7.03 -3.64 13.43
N PRO A 334 8.06 -4.35 12.94
CA PRO A 334 9.12 -3.72 12.16
C PRO A 334 8.65 -2.89 10.97
N GLN A 335 7.73 -3.42 10.16
CA GLN A 335 7.20 -2.70 8.99
C GLN A 335 6.35 -1.49 9.37
N MET A 336 5.45 -1.64 10.34
CA MET A 336 4.60 -0.53 10.79
C MET A 336 5.44 0.60 11.41
N ALA A 337 6.40 0.26 12.25
CA ALA A 337 7.30 1.23 12.86
C ALA A 337 8.14 1.96 11.80
N ALA A 338 8.64 1.25 10.79
CA ALA A 338 9.44 1.84 9.72
C ALA A 338 8.62 2.82 8.87
N VAL A 339 7.41 2.43 8.47
CA VAL A 339 6.52 3.31 7.70
C VAL A 339 6.09 4.51 8.53
N MET A 340 5.81 4.35 9.82
CA MET A 340 5.49 5.48 10.69
C MET A 340 6.68 6.44 10.85
N ARG A 341 7.93 5.96 10.84
CA ARG A 341 9.10 6.84 10.79
C ARG A 341 9.17 7.65 9.49
N MET A 342 8.78 7.07 8.34
CA MET A 342 8.67 7.80 7.07
C MET A 342 7.59 8.88 7.12
N VAL A 343 6.40 8.55 7.64
CA VAL A 343 5.31 9.52 7.85
C VAL A 343 5.77 10.67 8.75
N ARG A 344 6.41 10.36 9.89
CA ARG A 344 6.97 11.38 10.80
C ARG A 344 8.04 12.23 10.14
N ARG A 345 8.87 11.65 9.27
CA ARG A 345 9.87 12.41 8.51
C ARG A 345 9.19 13.43 7.60
N LEU A 346 8.13 13.07 6.88
CA LEU A 346 7.37 14.01 6.04
C LEU A 346 6.75 15.15 6.86
N GLY A 347 6.33 14.88 8.10
CA GLY A 347 5.76 15.89 9.00
C GLY A 347 6.78 16.73 9.78
N ALA A 348 8.07 16.37 9.75
CA ALA A 348 9.10 17.17 10.41
C ALA A 348 9.27 18.53 9.70
N ALA A 349 9.75 19.54 10.44
CA ALA A 349 10.02 20.86 9.89
C ALA A 349 11.04 20.79 8.73
N PRO A 350 10.82 21.51 7.62
CA PRO A 350 11.79 21.61 6.54
C PRO A 350 13.17 22.04 7.07
N GLN A 351 14.23 21.47 6.49
CA GLN A 351 15.62 21.81 6.82
C GLN A 351 16.10 23.00 6.01
#